data_AF-A0A060CCG9-F1
#
_entry.id   AF-A0A060CCG9-F1
#
_cell.length_a   1.000
_cell.length_b   1.000
_cell.length_c   1.000
_cell.angle_alpha   90.00
_cell.angle_beta   90.00
_cell.angle_gamma   90.00
#
_symmetry.space_group_name_H-M   'P 1'
#
loop_
_entity.id
_entity.type
_entity.pdbx_description
1 polymer ?
#
loop_
_entity_poly.entity_id
_entity_poly.type
_entity_poly.pdbx_seq_one_letter_code
_entity_poly.pdbx_strand_id
1 'polypeptide(L)' 'GGGAATGVVFHPVDDLALRQALHRLSAAWADRKGWSAMVRRAMKADWGWDRSAARYGALYDRLSGQ' A
#
# COMPACT_ATOMS: atom_id res chain seq x y z
N GLY A 1 -6.28 -11.55 6.42
CA GLY A 1 -5.44 -10.56 5.72
C GLY A 1 -6.33 -9.74 4.82
N GLY A 2 -6.64 -8.51 5.20
CA GLY A 2 -7.59 -7.66 4.50
C GLY A 2 -7.23 -6.21 4.75
N GLY A 3 -6.01 -5.81 4.39
CA GLY A 3 -5.69 -4.40 4.27
C GLY A 3 -6.67 -3.82 3.26
N ALA A 4 -7.41 -2.79 3.64
CA ALA A 4 -8.24 -2.03 2.72
C ALA A 4 -7.44 -1.79 1.44
N ALA A 5 -7.87 -2.34 0.30
CA ALA A 5 -7.14 -2.17 -0.95
C ALA A 5 -7.00 -0.67 -1.23
N THR A 6 -5.77 -0.15 -1.15
CA THR A 6 -5.42 1.26 -1.38
C THR A 6 -4.90 1.49 -2.80
N GLY A 7 -4.67 0.42 -3.57
CA GLY A 7 -4.17 0.49 -4.94
C GLY A 7 -4.05 -0.88 -5.59
N VAL A 8 -3.32 -0.92 -6.71
CA VAL A 8 -3.04 -2.13 -7.50
C VAL A 8 -1.57 -2.51 -7.33
N VAL A 9 -1.31 -3.79 -7.06
CA VAL A 9 0.04 -4.35 -7.01
C VAL A 9 0.18 -5.49 -8.01
N PHE A 10 1.41 -5.73 -8.45
CA PHE A 10 1.75 -6.85 -9.31
C PHE A 10 3.08 -7.47 -8.92
N HIS A 11 3.16 -8.77 -9.11
CA HIS A 11 4.33 -9.58 -8.92
C HIS A 11 4.13 -10.87 -9.74
N PRO A 12 5.16 -11.41 -10.40
CA PRO A 12 6.54 -10.90 -10.53
C PRO A 12 6.64 -9.54 -11.24
N VAL A 13 7.80 -8.88 -11.18
CA VAL A 13 8.05 -7.61 -11.88
C VAL A 13 8.44 -7.91 -13.33
N ASP A 14 7.45 -8.27 -14.13
CA ASP A 14 7.61 -8.55 -15.57
C ASP A 14 6.51 -7.89 -16.43
N ASP A 15 6.67 -7.98 -17.75
CA ASP A 15 5.78 -7.36 -18.73
C ASP A 15 4.35 -7.90 -18.62
N LEU A 16 4.17 -9.21 -18.43
CA LEU A 16 2.84 -9.83 -18.38
C LEU A 16 2.07 -9.39 -17.13
N ALA A 17 2.71 -9.45 -15.97
CA ALA A 17 2.12 -9.06 -14.70
C ALA A 17 1.78 -7.56 -14.66
N LEU A 18 2.63 -6.72 -15.28
CA LEU A 18 2.34 -5.30 -15.44
C LEU A 18 1.13 -5.06 -16.35
N ARG A 19 1.04 -5.70 -17.52
CA ARG A 19 -0.12 -5.58 -18.42
C ARG A 19 -1.41 -5.96 -17.71
N GLN A 20 -1.40 -7.07 -16.98
CA GLN A 20 -2.57 -7.51 -16.20
C GLN A 20 -2.93 -6.53 -15.08
N ALA A 21 -1.95 -5.89 -14.45
CA ALA A 21 -2.22 -4.84 -13.46
C ALA A 21 -2.81 -3.58 -14.08
N LEU A 22 -2.36 -3.18 -15.27
CA LEU A 22 -2.93 -2.05 -15.99
C LEU A 22 -4.40 -2.33 -16.37
N HIS A 23 -4.73 -3.53 -16.85
CA HIS A 23 -6.13 -3.90 -17.08
C HIS A 23 -6.99 -3.83 -15.81
N ARG A 24 -6.47 -4.34 -14.68
CA ARG A 24 -7.16 -4.24 -13.38
C ARG A 24 -7.32 -2.79 -12.92
N LEU A 25 -6.31 -1.95 -13.15
CA LEU A 25 -6.37 -0.52 -12.86
C LEU A 25 -7.43 0.18 -13.70
N SER A 26 -7.50 -0.07 -15.00
CA SER A 26 -8.53 0.49 -15.89
C SER A 26 -9.93 0.07 -15.46
N ALA A 27 -10.12 -1.21 -15.11
CA ALA A 27 -11.40 -1.70 -14.61
C ALA A 27 -11.78 -1.05 -13.27
N ALA A 28 -10.83 -0.93 -12.34
CA ALA A 28 -11.04 -0.28 -11.05
C ALA A 28 -11.37 1.22 -11.21
N TRP A 29 -10.77 1.90 -12.18
CA TRP A 29 -11.06 3.30 -12.49
C TRP A 29 -12.45 3.48 -13.11
N ALA A 30 -12.89 2.54 -13.95
CA ALA A 30 -14.22 2.54 -14.55
C ALA A 30 -15.34 2.40 -13.50
N ASP A 31 -15.13 1.60 -12.44
CA ASP A 31 -15.99 1.59 -11.26
C ASP A 31 -15.71 2.82 -10.38
N ARG A 32 -16.39 3.93 -10.69
CA ARG A 32 -16.21 5.21 -9.97
C ARG A 32 -16.51 5.12 -8.47
N LYS A 33 -17.48 4.31 -8.08
CA LYS A 33 -17.89 4.15 -6.67
C LYS A 33 -16.81 3.39 -5.92
N GLY A 34 -16.35 2.26 -6.46
CA GLY A 34 -15.24 1.48 -5.92
C GLY A 34 -13.95 2.29 -5.88
N TRP A 35 -13.63 3.02 -6.95
CA TRP A 35 -12.47 3.90 -7.04
C TRP A 35 -12.45 4.95 -5.92
N SER A 36 -13.56 5.68 -5.75
CA SER A 36 -13.68 6.72 -4.72
C SER A 36 -13.53 6.15 -3.31
N ALA A 37 -14.08 4.96 -3.07
CA ALA A 37 -13.91 4.27 -1.80
C ALA A 37 -12.45 3.84 -1.57
N MET A 38 -11.76 3.31 -2.59
CA MET A 38 -10.34 2.96 -2.53
C MET A 38 -9.47 4.18 -2.21
N VAL A 39 -9.64 5.28 -2.96
CA VAL A 39 -8.89 6.52 -2.73
C VAL A 39 -9.14 7.07 -1.33
N ARG A 40 -10.39 7.10 -0.86
CA ARG A 40 -10.69 7.52 0.52
C ARG A 40 -10.00 6.67 1.58
N ARG A 41 -9.91 5.34 1.37
CA ARG A 41 -9.19 4.45 2.30
C ARG A 41 -7.70 4.77 2.28
N ALA A 42 -7.12 5.01 1.11
CA ALA A 42 -5.73 5.44 0.99
C ALA A 42 -5.48 6.77 1.72
N MET A 43 -6.34 7.78 1.53
CA MET A 43 -6.18 9.09 2.20
C MET A 43 -6.35 9.04 3.72
N LYS A 44 -7.08 8.04 4.26
CA LYS A 44 -7.27 7.85 5.71
C LYS A 44 -6.17 7.04 6.38
N ALA A 45 -5.32 6.37 5.61
CA ALA A 45 -4.24 5.60 6.19
C ALA A 45 -3.20 6.55 6.81
N ASP A 46 -2.62 6.12 7.93
CA ASP A 46 -1.53 6.84 8.57
C ASP A 46 -0.24 6.61 7.77
N TRP A 47 0.13 7.61 6.99
CA TRP A 47 1.38 7.68 6.23
C TRP A 47 2.48 8.42 7.00
N GLY A 48 2.19 8.85 8.24
CA GLY A 48 3.14 9.51 9.11
C GLY A 48 4.31 8.61 9.47
N TRP A 49 5.41 9.25 9.88
CA TRP A 49 6.64 8.53 10.19
C TRP A 49 6.64 7.94 11.60
N ASP A 50 5.72 8.34 12.49
CA ASP A 50 5.70 7.95 13.91
C ASP A 50 5.77 6.44 14.13
N ARG A 51 4.97 5.67 13.36
CA ARG A 51 4.99 4.21 13.43
C ARG A 51 6.33 3.61 13.00
N SER A 52 6.96 4.20 11.99
CA SER A 52 8.30 3.79 11.53
C SER A 52 9.35 4.19 12.55
N ALA A 53 9.27 5.39 13.11
CA ALA A 53 10.15 5.92 14.13
C ALA A 53 10.22 5.02 15.36
N ALA A 54 9.07 4.58 15.87
CA ALA A 54 9.01 3.66 17.01
C ALA A 54 9.72 2.32 16.72
N ARG A 55 9.61 1.81 15.49
CA ARG A 55 10.34 0.59 15.07
C ARG A 55 11.83 0.82 14.96
N TYR A 56 12.26 1.97 14.44
CA TYR A 56 13.67 2.35 14.40
C TYR A 56 14.25 2.56 15.80
N GLY A 57 13.51 3.20 16.71
CA GLY A 57 13.90 3.34 18.12
C GLY A 57 14.16 1.98 18.76
N ALA A 58 13.20 1.05 18.67
CA ALA A 58 13.36 -0.30 19.19
C ALA A 58 14.52 -1.08 18.54
N LEU A 59 14.83 -0.82 17.27
CA LEU A 59 16.00 -1.40 16.60
C LEU A 59 17.30 -0.81 17.17
N TYR A 60 17.36 0.50 17.37
CA TYR A 60 18.53 1.15 17.95
C TYR A 60 18.77 0.76 19.39
N ASP A 61 17.74 0.65 20.23
CA ASP A 61 17.86 0.18 21.61
C ASP A 61 18.48 -1.23 21.66
N ARG A 62 18.02 -2.13 20.78
CA ARG A 62 18.57 -3.48 20.66
C ARG A 62 20.04 -3.48 20.21
N LEU A 63 20.42 -2.60 19.30
CA LEU A 63 21.78 -2.53 18.79
C LEU A 63 22.73 -1.82 19.76
N SER A 64 22.24 -0.89 20.58
CA SER A 64 23.02 -0.18 21.59
C SER A 64 23.13 -0.93 22.92
N GLY A 65 22.36 -2.01 23.11
CA GLY A 65 22.40 -2.84 24.31
C GLY A 65 21.69 -2.24 25.53
N GLN A 66 20.74 -1.32 25.30
CA GLN A 66 19.81 -0.84 26.33
C GLN A 66 18.68 -1.83 26.59
#